data_AF-A0A135S782-F1
#
_entry.id   AF-A0A135S782-F1
#
_cell.length_a   1.000
_cell.length_b   1.000
_cell.length_c   1.000
_cell.angle_alpha   90.00
_cell.angle_beta   90.00
_cell.angle_gamma   90.00
#
_symmetry.space_group_name_H-M   'P 1'
#
loop_
_entity.id
_entity.type
_entity.pdbx_description
1 polymer ?
#
loop_
_entity_poly.entity_id
_entity_poly.type
_entity_poly.pdbx_seq_one_letter_code
_entity_poly.pdbx_strand_id
1 'polypeptide(L)'
;MDKFRGYVDYILSITDYVIAWVNKTAKGVINKLFGLNPEFVDETDQDVNPDGPATTKAEFLNNVKKAFKDTPAERFFKNNPRFIEELAEKASALADDPATPICNKDLFPKTAQVTMHQNVIYCDDSSSMKREGRWDSQNQLINRIARVTTRILPEGEGVYLRYINQEIPNSDSLKFEELLDVVKPLTWQGDTPIGTNLKSKVLEPLVYSKLPNDLKRPLLVSIITDGMPDKEPRNTLVNVIAECGNKLEAANLPRESVKFMIGQVGSATAATKFLQEVKTESRIQDVVFVASERLDSSSNLENDWKMDEWLIETLYAPIMKSEGKKKQ
;
A
#
# COMPACT_ATOMS: atom_id res chain seq x y z
N MET A 1 -12.34 -9.17 13.49
CA MET A 1 -11.77 -7.90 13.98
C MET A 1 -10.54 -8.10 14.87
N ASP A 2 -10.54 -8.94 15.92
CA ASP A 2 -9.33 -9.11 16.77
C ASP A 2 -8.10 -9.68 16.04
N LYS A 3 -8.28 -10.61 15.10
CA LYS A 3 -7.15 -11.21 14.36
C LYS A 3 -6.41 -10.22 13.46
N PHE A 4 -7.08 -9.26 12.81
CA PHE A 4 -6.38 -8.31 11.94
C PHE A 4 -5.78 -7.14 12.72
N ARG A 5 -6.38 -6.75 13.84
CA ARG A 5 -5.71 -5.82 14.74
C ARG A 5 -4.39 -6.41 15.24
N GLY A 6 -4.41 -7.68 15.66
CA GLY A 6 -3.18 -8.43 15.95
C GLY A 6 -2.23 -8.55 14.75
N TYR A 7 -2.72 -8.59 13.51
CA TYR A 7 -1.87 -8.56 12.30
C TYR A 7 -1.13 -7.22 12.15
N VAL A 8 -1.83 -6.10 12.32
CA VAL A 8 -1.24 -4.77 12.12
C VAL A 8 -0.33 -4.39 13.27
N ASP A 9 -0.75 -4.62 14.52
CA ASP A 9 0.09 -4.44 15.72
C ASP A 9 1.39 -5.27 15.61
N TYR A 10 1.28 -6.46 15.00
CA TYR A 10 2.42 -7.33 14.78
C TYR A 10 3.31 -6.87 13.59
N ILE A 11 2.71 -6.37 12.51
CA ILE A 11 3.46 -5.72 11.43
C ILE A 11 4.23 -4.50 11.95
N LEU A 12 3.67 -3.73 12.89
CA LEU A 12 4.36 -2.66 13.59
C LEU A 12 5.57 -3.22 14.34
N SER A 13 5.41 -4.27 15.14
CA SER A 13 6.55 -4.87 15.87
C SER A 13 7.68 -5.38 14.95
N ILE A 14 7.36 -5.95 13.78
CA ILE A 14 8.36 -6.36 12.80
C ILE A 14 9.06 -5.15 12.21
N THR A 15 8.28 -4.11 11.91
CA THR A 15 8.81 -2.88 11.34
C THR A 15 9.77 -2.22 12.32
N ASP A 16 9.42 -2.18 13.61
CA ASP A 16 10.29 -1.72 14.69
C ASP A 16 11.55 -2.58 14.81
N TYR A 17 11.42 -3.90 14.66
CA TYR A 17 12.56 -4.81 14.65
C TYR A 17 13.50 -4.57 13.46
N VAL A 18 12.93 -4.36 12.26
CA VAL A 18 13.68 -3.96 11.07
C VAL A 18 14.41 -2.64 11.32
N ILE A 19 13.75 -1.65 11.92
CA ILE A 19 14.36 -0.36 12.30
C ILE A 19 15.53 -0.56 13.27
N ALA A 20 15.34 -1.36 14.32
CA ALA A 20 16.37 -1.63 15.31
C ALA A 20 17.60 -2.31 14.69
N TRP A 21 17.38 -3.26 13.78
CA TRP A 21 18.44 -3.91 13.03
C TRP A 21 19.17 -2.94 12.10
N VAL A 22 18.43 -2.16 11.30
CA VAL A 22 18.94 -1.09 10.43
C VAL A 22 19.82 -0.11 11.22
N ASN A 23 19.35 0.37 12.38
CA ASN A 23 20.10 1.29 13.23
C ASN A 23 21.42 0.69 13.75
N LYS A 24 21.46 -0.62 13.97
CA LYS A 24 22.66 -1.32 14.44
C LYS A 24 23.65 -1.59 13.33
N THR A 25 23.19 -1.93 12.13
CA THR A 25 24.06 -2.18 10.96
C THR A 25 24.59 -0.87 10.37
N ALA A 26 23.80 0.20 10.38
CA ALA A 26 24.18 1.53 9.91
C ALA A 26 24.97 2.36 10.96
N LYS A 27 25.74 1.71 11.83
CA LYS A 27 26.48 2.32 12.98
C LYS A 27 27.66 3.22 12.58
N GLY A 28 27.38 4.27 11.81
CA GLY A 28 28.26 5.41 11.57
C GLY A 28 27.68 6.78 11.99
N VAL A 29 26.37 7.05 11.82
CA VAL A 29 25.88 8.46 11.87
C VAL A 29 24.51 8.65 12.56
N ILE A 30 23.93 7.61 13.17
CA ILE A 30 22.51 7.64 13.56
C ILE A 30 22.22 8.25 14.95
N ASN A 31 23.24 8.44 15.81
CA ASN A 31 23.06 8.99 17.17
C ASN A 31 22.58 10.47 17.22
N LYS A 32 22.36 11.15 16.08
CA LYS A 32 21.97 12.56 16.05
C LYS A 32 20.67 12.87 15.30
N LEU A 33 20.09 11.93 14.56
CA LEU A 33 19.02 12.22 13.58
C LEU A 33 17.67 11.57 13.90
N PHE A 34 17.64 10.45 14.61
CA PHE A 34 16.42 9.65 14.78
C PHE A 34 15.88 9.78 16.20
N GLY A 35 15.16 10.87 16.47
CA GLY A 35 14.38 11.04 17.70
C GLY A 35 13.14 10.14 17.75
N LEU A 36 13.33 8.83 17.57
CA LEU A 36 12.35 7.81 17.92
C LEU A 36 12.04 7.94 19.41
N ASN A 37 10.79 7.78 19.82
CA ASN A 37 10.47 7.73 21.25
C ASN A 37 11.12 6.45 21.83
N PRO A 38 12.16 6.54 22.67
CA PRO A 38 12.92 5.37 23.10
C PRO A 38 12.03 4.35 23.83
N GLU A 39 11.03 4.84 24.55
CA GLU A 39 10.06 3.99 25.26
C GLU A 39 9.23 3.10 24.33
N PHE A 40 8.92 3.56 23.12
CA PHE A 40 8.13 2.78 22.14
C PHE A 40 8.97 1.71 21.43
N VAL A 41 10.30 1.86 21.41
CA VAL A 41 11.23 0.90 20.79
C VAL A 41 11.68 -0.14 21.83
N ASP A 42 11.86 0.24 23.09
CA ASP A 42 12.32 -0.67 24.14
C ASP A 42 11.26 -1.70 24.56
N GLU A 43 9.96 -1.35 24.60
CA GLU A 43 8.88 -2.30 24.94
C GLU A 43 8.65 -3.34 23.82
N THR A 44 8.59 -2.92 22.55
CA THR A 44 8.44 -3.85 21.42
C THR A 44 9.72 -4.66 21.15
N ASP A 45 10.92 -4.09 21.31
CA ASP A 45 12.17 -4.87 21.20
C ASP A 45 12.19 -6.02 22.23
N GLN A 46 11.67 -5.84 23.44
CA GLN A 46 11.58 -6.95 24.39
C GLN A 46 10.64 -8.08 23.93
N ASP A 47 9.54 -7.76 23.23
CA ASP A 47 8.54 -8.74 22.78
C ASP A 47 9.00 -9.53 21.53
N VAL A 48 9.56 -8.86 20.53
CA VAL A 48 10.05 -9.53 19.31
C VAL A 48 11.51 -9.99 19.42
N ASN A 49 12.23 -9.52 20.43
CA ASN A 49 13.65 -9.76 20.60
C ASN A 49 14.04 -9.91 22.08
N PRO A 50 13.48 -10.93 22.77
CA PRO A 50 13.71 -11.18 24.20
C PRO A 50 15.17 -11.49 24.53
N ASP A 51 15.95 -11.90 23.53
CA ASP A 51 17.37 -12.26 23.64
C ASP A 51 18.33 -11.07 23.38
N GLY A 52 17.80 -9.88 23.06
CA GLY A 52 18.58 -8.67 22.76
C GLY A 52 18.97 -8.51 21.28
N PRO A 53 19.33 -7.28 20.82
CA PRO A 53 19.41 -6.91 19.40
C PRO A 53 20.31 -7.84 18.58
N ALA A 54 19.80 -8.37 17.47
CA ALA A 54 20.52 -9.32 16.62
C ALA A 54 21.89 -8.78 16.20
N THR A 55 22.94 -9.56 16.43
CA THR A 55 24.34 -9.24 16.10
C THR A 55 24.75 -9.74 14.72
N THR A 56 24.02 -10.70 14.17
CA THR A 56 24.27 -11.27 12.84
C THR A 56 23.02 -11.29 11.98
N LYS A 57 23.19 -11.38 10.67
CA LYS A 57 22.10 -11.56 9.70
C LYS A 57 21.28 -12.84 9.96
N ALA A 58 21.94 -13.93 10.35
CA ALA A 58 21.27 -15.19 10.66
C ALA A 58 20.39 -15.10 11.92
N GLU A 59 20.86 -14.36 12.92
CA GLU A 59 20.11 -14.10 14.15
C GLU A 59 18.89 -13.20 13.88
N PHE A 60 19.06 -12.15 13.06
CA PHE A 60 17.96 -11.31 12.59
C PHE A 60 16.87 -12.13 11.91
N LEU A 61 17.25 -13.01 10.97
CA LEU A 61 16.28 -13.86 10.27
C LEU A 61 15.57 -14.85 11.19
N ASN A 62 16.27 -15.38 12.19
CA ASN A 62 15.65 -16.26 13.17
C ASN A 62 14.66 -15.51 14.07
N ASN A 63 14.97 -14.28 14.48
CA ASN A 63 14.08 -13.48 15.31
C ASN A 63 12.87 -13.02 14.52
N VAL A 64 13.05 -12.55 13.28
CA VAL A 64 11.94 -12.30 12.35
C VAL A 64 11.05 -13.54 12.20
N LYS A 65 11.62 -14.71 11.90
CA LYS A 65 10.83 -15.96 11.76
C LYS A 65 10.08 -16.34 13.03
N LYS A 66 10.72 -16.22 14.20
CA LYS A 66 10.09 -16.48 15.51
C LYS A 66 8.94 -15.52 15.75
N ALA A 67 9.14 -14.23 15.48
CA ALA A 67 8.12 -13.22 15.59
C ALA A 67 6.92 -13.59 14.72
N PHE A 68 7.16 -14.03 13.46
CA PHE A 68 6.05 -14.29 12.53
C PHE A 68 5.24 -15.52 12.93
N LYS A 69 5.83 -16.44 13.66
CA LYS A 69 5.22 -17.73 13.98
C LYS A 69 3.90 -17.56 14.74
N ASP A 70 2.88 -18.31 14.33
CA ASP A 70 1.55 -18.33 14.92
C ASP A 70 0.77 -17.00 14.82
N THR A 71 1.29 -16.03 14.04
CA THR A 71 0.62 -14.76 13.77
C THR A 71 -0.25 -14.82 12.51
N PRO A 72 -1.25 -13.95 12.37
CA PRO A 72 -1.98 -13.81 11.11
C PRO A 72 -1.08 -13.40 9.94
N ALA A 73 0.07 -12.77 10.21
CA ALA A 73 1.02 -12.34 9.17
C ALA A 73 1.90 -13.48 8.68
N GLU A 74 2.10 -14.51 9.51
CA GLU A 74 2.84 -15.71 9.18
C GLU A 74 2.44 -16.24 7.81
N ARG A 75 1.13 -16.30 7.53
CA ARG A 75 0.62 -16.93 6.31
C ARG A 75 1.15 -16.31 5.02
N PHE A 76 1.43 -15.00 5.03
CA PHE A 76 1.89 -14.25 3.87
C PHE A 76 3.40 -14.42 3.66
N PHE A 77 4.18 -14.40 4.74
CA PHE A 77 5.64 -14.35 4.65
C PHE A 77 6.35 -15.67 5.01
N LYS A 78 5.65 -16.68 5.56
CA LYS A 78 6.23 -17.98 5.95
C LYS A 78 6.95 -18.70 4.81
N ASN A 79 6.42 -18.56 3.60
CA ASN A 79 6.98 -19.20 2.41
C ASN A 79 7.94 -18.28 1.65
N ASN A 80 8.16 -17.05 2.13
CA ASN A 80 9.10 -16.11 1.55
C ASN A 80 9.86 -15.32 2.64
N PRO A 81 10.68 -15.99 3.47
CA PRO A 81 11.44 -15.31 4.52
C PRO A 81 12.46 -14.31 3.97
N ARG A 82 12.89 -14.46 2.71
CA ARG A 82 13.79 -13.53 2.03
C ARG A 82 13.16 -12.16 1.78
N PHE A 83 11.82 -12.09 1.68
CA PHE A 83 11.13 -10.83 1.48
C PHE A 83 11.46 -9.82 2.60
N ILE A 84 11.39 -10.26 3.85
CA ILE A 84 11.63 -9.38 5.01
C ILE A 84 13.12 -9.05 5.15
N GLU A 85 13.99 -10.02 4.82
CA GLU A 85 15.44 -9.84 4.76
C GLU A 85 15.84 -8.75 3.78
N GLU A 86 15.41 -8.87 2.53
CA GLU A 86 15.76 -7.93 1.46
C GLU A 86 15.13 -6.55 1.70
N LEU A 87 13.92 -6.51 2.25
CA LEU A 87 13.29 -5.25 2.67
C LEU A 87 14.13 -4.55 3.73
N ALA A 88 14.59 -5.29 4.75
CA ALA A 88 15.44 -4.76 5.81
C ALA A 88 16.80 -4.30 5.26
N GLU A 89 17.44 -5.08 4.38
CA GLU A 89 18.71 -4.71 3.75
C GLU A 89 18.60 -3.44 2.91
N LYS A 90 17.55 -3.33 2.09
CA LYS A 90 17.30 -2.11 1.29
C LYS A 90 16.98 -0.92 2.18
N ALA A 91 16.21 -1.11 3.26
CA ALA A 91 15.99 -0.08 4.27
C ALA A 91 17.32 0.37 4.91
N SER A 92 18.20 -0.57 5.27
CA SER A 92 19.49 -0.26 5.89
C SER A 92 20.40 0.52 4.94
N ALA A 93 20.40 0.17 3.66
CA ALA A 93 21.20 0.88 2.65
C ALA A 93 20.74 2.32 2.43
N LEU A 94 19.48 2.63 2.73
CA LEU A 94 18.89 3.97 2.60
C LEU A 94 18.93 4.79 3.90
N ALA A 95 19.13 4.14 5.05
CA ALA A 95 19.21 4.82 6.34
C ALA A 95 20.39 5.83 6.42
N ASP A 96 21.44 5.57 5.63
CA ASP A 96 22.61 6.45 5.50
C ASP A 96 22.45 7.53 4.40
N ASP A 97 21.32 7.57 3.69
CA ASP A 97 21.03 8.56 2.66
C ASP A 97 20.25 9.76 3.22
N PRO A 98 20.93 10.89 3.56
CA PRO A 98 20.26 12.08 4.09
C PRO A 98 19.31 12.73 3.07
N ALA A 99 19.35 12.32 1.80
CA ALA A 99 18.47 12.80 0.74
C ALA A 99 17.21 11.94 0.54
N THR A 100 16.99 10.87 1.33
CA THR A 100 15.79 10.04 1.24
C THR A 100 14.89 10.17 2.51
N PRO A 101 13.94 11.13 2.55
CA PRO A 101 13.03 11.36 3.68
C PRO A 101 12.16 10.18 4.08
N ILE A 102 12.01 9.18 3.20
CA ILE A 102 11.28 7.94 3.48
C ILE A 102 11.86 7.16 4.66
N CYS A 103 13.15 7.36 4.96
CA CYS A 103 13.82 6.72 6.08
C CYS A 103 13.70 7.54 7.36
N ASN A 104 13.08 8.72 7.33
CA ASN A 104 12.87 9.50 8.55
C ASN A 104 12.01 8.72 9.56
N LYS A 105 12.17 9.04 10.85
CA LYS A 105 11.59 8.29 11.96
C LYS A 105 10.06 8.14 11.91
N ASP A 106 9.35 9.12 11.33
CA ASP A 106 7.88 9.16 11.36
C ASP A 106 7.29 8.48 10.12
N LEU A 107 8.05 8.43 9.02
CA LEU A 107 7.59 7.96 7.71
C LEU A 107 8.08 6.55 7.37
N PHE A 108 9.21 6.12 7.92
CA PHE A 108 9.74 4.79 7.66
C PHE A 108 8.77 3.66 8.07
N PRO A 109 8.16 3.69 9.28
CA PRO A 109 7.22 2.64 9.65
C PRO A 109 6.05 2.54 8.67
N LYS A 110 5.51 3.70 8.28
CA LYS A 110 4.40 3.82 7.33
C LYS A 110 4.78 3.27 5.95
N THR A 111 5.99 3.60 5.50
CA THR A 111 6.53 3.11 4.23
C THR A 111 6.67 1.60 4.24
N ALA A 112 7.28 1.02 5.27
CA ALA A 112 7.45 -0.43 5.37
C ALA A 112 6.11 -1.14 5.32
N GLN A 113 5.10 -0.63 6.03
CA GLN A 113 3.74 -1.18 5.97
C GLN A 113 3.12 -1.10 4.58
N VAL A 114 3.22 0.05 3.92
CA VAL A 114 2.72 0.22 2.55
C VAL A 114 3.45 -0.73 1.58
N THR A 115 4.77 -0.89 1.70
CA THR A 115 5.58 -1.77 0.85
C THR A 115 5.32 -3.27 1.10
N MET A 116 4.97 -3.65 2.34
CA MET A 116 4.60 -5.03 2.66
C MET A 116 3.28 -5.47 1.98
N HIS A 117 2.45 -4.51 1.55
CA HIS A 117 1.30 -4.81 0.70
C HIS A 117 1.72 -4.93 -0.77
N GLN A 118 1.05 -5.81 -1.51
CA GLN A 118 1.09 -5.76 -2.96
C GLN A 118 0.31 -4.51 -3.40
N ASN A 119 1.04 -3.53 -3.90
CA ASN A 119 0.47 -2.28 -4.40
C ASN A 119 -0.10 -2.51 -5.80
N VAL A 120 -1.40 -2.28 -5.96
CA VAL A 120 -2.12 -2.33 -7.25
C VAL A 120 -2.62 -0.93 -7.56
N ILE A 121 -2.13 -0.32 -8.63
CA ILE A 121 -2.56 1.01 -9.08
C ILE A 121 -3.62 0.79 -10.17
N TYR A 122 -4.87 1.13 -9.84
CA TYR A 122 -6.03 0.96 -10.71
C TYR A 122 -6.51 2.34 -11.20
N CYS A 123 -6.23 2.61 -12.48
CA CYS A 123 -6.28 3.94 -13.07
C CYS A 123 -7.47 4.11 -14.02
N ASP A 124 -7.99 5.32 -14.06
CA ASP A 124 -9.01 5.73 -15.02
C ASP A 124 -8.35 6.13 -16.35
N ASP A 125 -8.82 5.55 -17.44
CA ASP A 125 -8.51 5.94 -18.82
C ASP A 125 -9.77 6.30 -19.60
N SER A 126 -10.88 6.62 -18.94
CA SER A 126 -12.08 7.05 -19.64
C SER A 126 -11.86 8.37 -20.39
N SER A 127 -12.76 8.67 -21.32
CA SER A 127 -12.63 9.82 -22.23
C SER A 127 -12.62 11.18 -21.50
N SER A 128 -13.07 11.26 -20.24
CA SER A 128 -13.03 12.47 -19.41
C SER A 128 -11.62 12.85 -18.95
N MET A 129 -10.69 11.88 -18.89
CA MET A 129 -9.30 12.10 -18.47
C MET A 129 -8.51 13.05 -19.37
N LYS A 130 -9.02 13.35 -20.58
CA LYS A 130 -8.43 14.35 -21.50
C LYS A 130 -8.55 15.79 -21.02
N ARG A 131 -9.42 16.05 -20.05
CA ARG A 131 -9.73 17.40 -19.57
C ARG A 131 -8.76 17.80 -18.46
N GLU A 132 -8.51 19.10 -18.31
CA GLU A 132 -7.83 19.66 -17.13
C GLU A 132 -6.46 19.03 -16.79
N GLY A 133 -5.76 18.43 -17.77
CA GLY A 133 -4.49 17.75 -17.53
C GLY A 133 -4.58 16.48 -16.67
N ARG A 134 -5.79 15.94 -16.45
CA ARG A 134 -6.05 14.81 -15.53
C ARG A 134 -5.22 13.58 -15.87
N TRP A 135 -5.11 13.25 -17.15
CA TRP A 135 -4.25 12.15 -17.63
C TRP A 135 -2.79 12.33 -17.23
N ASP A 136 -2.23 13.52 -17.46
CA ASP A 136 -0.83 13.81 -17.14
C ASP A 136 -0.60 13.80 -15.63
N SER A 137 -1.52 14.39 -14.86
CA SER A 137 -1.47 14.37 -13.39
C SER A 137 -1.55 12.95 -12.83
N GLN A 138 -2.42 12.10 -13.37
CA GLN A 138 -2.50 10.69 -12.98
C GLN A 138 -1.20 9.95 -13.32
N ASN A 139 -0.63 10.16 -14.52
CA ASN A 139 0.61 9.49 -14.91
C ASN A 139 1.80 9.90 -14.02
N GLN A 140 1.88 11.17 -13.64
CA GLN A 140 2.86 11.64 -12.65
C GLN A 140 2.63 10.97 -11.28
N LEU A 141 1.37 10.82 -10.87
CA LEU A 141 1.03 10.14 -9.62
C LEU A 141 1.38 8.65 -9.64
N ILE A 142 1.13 7.93 -10.74
CA ILE A 142 1.56 6.52 -10.93
C ILE A 142 3.07 6.40 -10.66
N ASN A 143 3.85 7.27 -11.30
CA ASN A 143 5.31 7.28 -11.16
C ASN A 143 5.72 7.55 -9.69
N ARG A 144 5.07 8.50 -9.01
CA ARG A 144 5.34 8.81 -7.60
C ARG A 144 4.94 7.67 -6.66
N ILE A 145 3.78 7.02 -6.86
CA ILE A 145 3.36 5.86 -6.06
C ILE A 145 4.38 4.76 -6.18
N ALA A 146 4.81 4.43 -7.40
CA ALA A 146 5.83 3.42 -7.59
C ALA A 146 7.15 3.79 -6.91
N ARG A 147 7.63 5.02 -7.10
CA ARG A 147 8.84 5.52 -6.44
C ARG A 147 8.82 5.29 -4.93
N VAL A 148 7.73 5.64 -4.24
CA VAL A 148 7.66 5.50 -2.77
C VAL A 148 7.48 4.05 -2.34
N THR A 149 6.70 3.26 -3.09
CA THR A 149 6.34 1.89 -2.69
C THR A 149 7.40 0.85 -3.05
N THR A 150 8.22 1.08 -4.08
CA THR A 150 9.25 0.13 -4.54
C THR A 150 10.63 0.36 -3.92
N ARG A 151 10.84 1.47 -3.21
CA ARG A 151 12.17 1.92 -2.74
C ARG A 151 12.88 0.92 -1.83
N ILE A 152 12.13 0.29 -0.93
CA ILE A 152 12.59 -0.78 -0.03
C ILE A 152 11.97 -2.14 -0.38
N LEU A 153 11.35 -2.26 -1.56
CA LEU A 153 10.69 -3.49 -1.98
C LEU A 153 11.76 -4.51 -2.44
N PRO A 154 11.67 -5.79 -2.06
CA PRO A 154 12.59 -6.86 -2.49
C PRO A 154 12.77 -6.98 -4.01
N GLU A 155 13.88 -7.57 -4.45
CA GLU A 155 14.14 -7.71 -5.89
C GLU A 155 13.15 -8.69 -6.55
N GLY A 156 12.76 -8.40 -7.80
CA GLY A 156 11.77 -9.19 -8.54
C GLY A 156 10.31 -8.89 -8.19
N GLU A 157 10.07 -8.04 -7.20
CA GLU A 157 8.76 -7.50 -6.87
C GLU A 157 8.58 -6.09 -7.46
N GLY A 158 7.33 -5.67 -7.64
CA GLY A 158 6.99 -4.34 -8.16
C GLY A 158 5.52 -3.98 -7.95
N VAL A 159 5.10 -2.86 -8.54
CA VAL A 159 3.68 -2.45 -8.53
C VAL A 159 2.90 -3.16 -9.63
N TYR A 160 1.61 -3.38 -9.41
CA TYR A 160 0.73 -3.92 -10.45
C TYR A 160 -0.06 -2.75 -11.02
N LEU A 161 -0.07 -2.59 -12.35
CA LEU A 161 -0.77 -1.49 -13.01
C LEU A 161 -1.98 -2.02 -13.78
N ARG A 162 -3.13 -1.40 -13.59
CA ARG A 162 -4.37 -1.72 -14.30
C ARG A 162 -5.06 -0.44 -14.70
N TYR A 163 -5.69 -0.44 -15.87
CA TYR A 163 -6.60 0.63 -16.28
C TYR A 163 -8.02 0.10 -16.44
N ILE A 164 -9.00 1.00 -16.31
CA ILE A 164 -10.41 0.65 -16.47
C ILE A 164 -10.65 0.01 -17.84
N ASN A 165 -10.27 0.66 -18.93
CA ASN A 165 -10.62 0.24 -20.29
C ASN A 165 -9.52 -0.60 -20.92
N GLN A 166 -8.28 -0.11 -20.94
CA GLN A 166 -7.17 -0.77 -21.63
C GLN A 166 -6.60 -1.96 -20.85
N GLU A 167 -6.11 -2.96 -21.60
CA GLU A 167 -5.29 -4.04 -21.07
C GLU A 167 -3.81 -3.69 -21.23
N ILE A 168 -3.02 -3.95 -20.19
CA ILE A 168 -1.57 -3.77 -20.23
C ILE A 168 -0.92 -5.15 -20.14
N PRO A 169 -0.25 -5.62 -21.21
CA PRO A 169 0.52 -6.86 -21.16
C PRO A 169 1.61 -6.79 -20.10
N ASN A 170 1.81 -7.87 -19.35
CA ASN A 170 2.88 -8.01 -18.35
C ASN A 170 2.90 -6.87 -17.30
N SER A 171 1.72 -6.45 -16.85
CA SER A 171 1.55 -5.34 -15.91
C SER A 171 1.60 -5.74 -14.43
N ASP A 172 2.17 -6.90 -14.14
CA ASP A 172 2.44 -7.38 -12.79
C ASP A 172 3.92 -7.19 -12.48
N SER A 173 4.21 -6.81 -11.24
CA SER A 173 5.56 -6.58 -10.72
C SER A 173 6.41 -5.57 -11.52
N LEU A 174 5.79 -4.50 -12.03
CA LEU A 174 6.49 -3.42 -12.73
C LEU A 174 7.42 -2.67 -11.76
N LYS A 175 8.67 -2.51 -12.17
CA LYS A 175 9.67 -1.68 -11.48
C LYS A 175 9.42 -0.21 -11.76
N PHE A 176 9.95 0.63 -10.89
CA PHE A 176 9.84 2.08 -11.03
C PHE A 176 10.35 2.57 -12.40
N GLU A 177 11.49 2.04 -12.86
CA GLU A 177 12.13 2.44 -14.10
C GLU A 177 11.36 2.01 -15.35
N GLU A 178 10.50 0.99 -15.25
CA GLU A 178 9.73 0.43 -16.37
C GLU A 178 8.41 1.17 -16.61
N LEU A 179 7.88 1.87 -15.60
CA LEU A 179 6.54 2.43 -15.65
C LEU A 179 6.34 3.50 -16.71
N LEU A 180 7.34 4.35 -16.91
CA LEU A 180 7.24 5.41 -17.92
C LEU A 180 7.07 4.83 -19.33
N ASP A 181 7.80 3.76 -19.64
CA ASP A 181 7.72 3.09 -20.93
C ASP A 181 6.39 2.32 -21.09
N VAL A 182 5.88 1.74 -20.02
CA VAL A 182 4.58 1.05 -20.00
C VAL A 182 3.41 2.00 -20.19
N VAL A 183 3.45 3.18 -19.57
CA VAL A 183 2.35 4.17 -19.61
C VAL A 183 2.36 4.97 -20.92
N LYS A 184 3.54 5.22 -21.51
CA LYS A 184 3.72 6.04 -22.72
C LYS A 184 2.79 5.70 -23.91
N PRO A 185 2.54 4.42 -24.28
CA PRO A 185 1.66 4.11 -25.40
C PRO A 185 0.16 4.17 -25.06
N LEU A 186 -0.20 4.32 -23.79
CA LEU A 186 -1.60 4.32 -23.34
C LEU A 186 -2.27 5.67 -23.63
N THR A 187 -3.59 5.65 -23.80
CA THR A 187 -4.38 6.86 -24.05
C THR A 187 -5.73 6.84 -23.34
N TRP A 188 -6.37 8.00 -23.19
CA TRP A 188 -7.72 8.09 -22.62
C TRP A 188 -8.77 7.74 -23.68
N GLN A 189 -9.54 6.67 -23.44
CA GLN A 189 -10.67 6.25 -24.25
C GLN A 189 -11.66 5.39 -23.47
N GLY A 190 -12.93 5.49 -23.84
CA GLY A 190 -13.99 4.65 -23.28
C GLY A 190 -14.79 5.32 -22.17
N ASP A 191 -15.63 4.51 -21.54
CA ASP A 191 -16.53 4.86 -20.44
C ASP A 191 -15.87 4.58 -19.09
N THR A 192 -16.61 4.73 -17.98
CA THR A 192 -16.06 4.61 -16.62
C THR A 192 -16.71 3.47 -15.80
N PRO A 193 -16.66 2.19 -16.23
CA PRO A 193 -17.20 1.06 -15.47
C PRO A 193 -16.23 0.59 -14.35
N ILE A 194 -16.03 1.46 -13.35
CA ILE A 194 -15.05 1.30 -12.26
C ILE A 194 -15.22 -0.03 -11.52
N GLY A 195 -16.42 -0.36 -11.07
CA GLY A 195 -16.67 -1.54 -10.25
C GLY A 195 -16.57 -2.83 -11.05
N THR A 196 -17.14 -2.84 -12.25
CA THR A 196 -17.15 -4.00 -13.15
C THR A 196 -15.72 -4.40 -13.52
N ASN A 197 -14.87 -3.43 -13.88
CA ASN A 197 -13.49 -3.71 -14.29
C ASN A 197 -12.53 -3.86 -13.11
N LEU A 198 -12.83 -3.28 -11.94
CA LEU A 198 -12.14 -3.64 -10.69
C LEU A 198 -12.30 -5.14 -10.41
N LYS A 199 -13.53 -5.66 -10.55
CA LYS A 199 -13.78 -7.09 -10.36
C LYS A 199 -12.98 -7.93 -11.36
N SER A 200 -13.21 -7.73 -12.66
CA SER A 200 -12.65 -8.58 -13.69
C SER A 200 -11.12 -8.50 -13.82
N LYS A 201 -10.52 -7.32 -13.64
CA LYS A 201 -9.08 -7.09 -13.88
C LYS A 201 -8.20 -7.12 -12.64
N VAL A 202 -8.78 -6.95 -11.45
CA VAL A 202 -8.05 -6.92 -10.17
C VAL A 202 -8.53 -8.06 -9.27
N LEU A 203 -9.78 -8.06 -8.84
CA LEU A 203 -10.24 -8.97 -7.78
C LEU A 203 -10.22 -10.44 -8.22
N GLU A 204 -10.70 -10.74 -9.42
CA GLU A 204 -10.74 -12.10 -9.96
C GLU A 204 -9.33 -12.70 -10.12
N PRO A 205 -8.41 -12.08 -10.88
CA PRO A 205 -7.09 -12.64 -11.11
C PRO A 205 -6.16 -12.56 -9.91
N LEU A 206 -6.23 -11.49 -9.10
CA LEU A 206 -5.26 -11.25 -8.03
C LEU A 206 -5.71 -11.73 -6.66
N VAL A 207 -7.03 -11.84 -6.44
CA VAL A 207 -7.59 -12.27 -5.14
C VAL A 207 -8.29 -13.61 -5.30
N TYR A 208 -9.40 -13.68 -6.03
CA TYR A 208 -10.30 -14.83 -5.99
C TYR A 208 -9.65 -16.09 -6.55
N SER A 209 -8.85 -15.97 -7.62
CA SER A 209 -8.09 -17.09 -8.18
C SER A 209 -7.00 -17.63 -7.25
N LYS A 210 -6.65 -16.88 -6.20
CA LYS A 210 -5.60 -17.19 -5.23
C LYS A 210 -6.18 -17.67 -3.89
N LEU A 211 -7.49 -17.61 -3.71
CA LEU A 211 -8.12 -18.07 -2.46
C LEU A 211 -8.21 -19.61 -2.44
N PRO A 212 -8.05 -20.24 -1.27
CA PRO A 212 -7.75 -19.62 0.03
C PRO A 212 -6.24 -19.49 0.35
N ASN A 213 -5.37 -20.15 -0.43
CA ASN A 213 -4.00 -20.47 0.03
C ASN A 213 -2.86 -19.75 -0.69
N ASP A 214 -3.11 -19.15 -1.86
CA ASP A 214 -2.07 -18.63 -2.75
C ASP A 214 -1.98 -17.09 -2.75
N LEU A 215 -2.73 -16.43 -1.87
CA LEU A 215 -2.62 -14.98 -1.67
C LEU A 215 -1.32 -14.68 -0.90
N LYS A 216 -0.27 -14.29 -1.63
CA LYS A 216 1.10 -14.15 -1.10
C LYS A 216 1.33 -12.94 -0.21
N ARG A 217 0.64 -11.83 -0.47
CA ARG A 217 0.69 -10.58 0.31
C ARG A 217 -0.72 -10.01 0.40
N PRO A 218 -1.07 -9.23 1.44
CA PRO A 218 -2.27 -8.41 1.39
C PRO A 218 -2.17 -7.41 0.23
N LEU A 219 -3.30 -6.98 -0.32
CA LEU A 219 -3.33 -6.00 -1.41
C LEU A 219 -3.70 -4.62 -0.88
N LEU A 220 -3.02 -3.60 -1.40
CA LEU A 220 -3.46 -2.21 -1.34
C LEU A 220 -3.80 -1.75 -2.76
N VAL A 221 -5.10 -1.63 -3.05
CA VAL A 221 -5.61 -1.20 -4.35
C VAL A 221 -5.85 0.31 -4.33
N SER A 222 -5.05 1.05 -5.08
CA SER A 222 -5.18 2.50 -5.28
C SER A 222 -6.06 2.77 -6.49
N ILE A 223 -7.32 3.11 -6.26
CA ILE A 223 -8.29 3.48 -7.30
C ILE A 223 -8.19 4.98 -7.55
N ILE A 224 -7.78 5.36 -8.75
CA ILE A 224 -7.67 6.76 -9.19
C ILE A 224 -8.70 7.01 -10.28
N THR A 225 -9.59 7.99 -10.09
CA THR A 225 -10.65 8.33 -11.06
C THR A 225 -10.96 9.81 -11.09
N ASP A 226 -11.42 10.32 -12.24
CA ASP A 226 -11.88 11.71 -12.40
C ASP A 226 -13.41 11.85 -12.40
N GLY A 227 -14.11 10.75 -12.18
CA GLY A 227 -15.53 10.62 -12.49
C GLY A 227 -16.33 9.82 -11.48
N MET A 228 -17.60 9.63 -11.82
CA MET A 228 -18.48 8.64 -11.21
C MET A 228 -18.67 7.48 -12.21
N PRO A 229 -19.19 6.33 -11.77
CA PRO A 229 -19.46 5.21 -12.67
C PRO A 229 -20.30 5.61 -13.88
N ASP A 230 -19.89 5.14 -15.06
CA ASP A 230 -20.64 5.21 -16.31
C ASP A 230 -20.69 3.83 -16.97
N LYS A 231 -21.79 3.54 -17.69
CA LYS A 231 -22.12 2.21 -18.24
C LYS A 231 -22.17 1.06 -17.24
N GLU A 232 -22.33 1.36 -15.96
CA GLU A 232 -22.63 0.38 -14.93
C GLU A 232 -23.58 0.98 -13.88
N PRO A 233 -24.29 0.15 -13.08
CA PRO A 233 -25.04 0.65 -11.94
C PRO A 233 -24.13 1.41 -10.97
N ARG A 234 -24.60 2.55 -10.46
CA ARG A 234 -23.83 3.43 -9.56
C ARG A 234 -23.25 2.73 -8.32
N ASN A 235 -23.94 1.72 -7.81
CA ASN A 235 -23.54 0.97 -6.62
C ASN A 235 -22.59 -0.21 -6.91
N THR A 236 -22.21 -0.45 -8.17
CA THR A 236 -21.40 -1.61 -8.56
C THR A 236 -20.07 -1.64 -7.81
N LEU A 237 -19.34 -0.51 -7.73
CA LEU A 237 -18.09 -0.42 -6.99
C LEU A 237 -18.23 -0.85 -5.52
N VAL A 238 -19.24 -0.34 -4.82
CA VAL A 238 -19.50 -0.69 -3.42
C VAL A 238 -19.84 -2.17 -3.28
N ASN A 239 -20.66 -2.70 -4.19
CA ASN A 239 -21.07 -4.10 -4.16
C ASN A 239 -19.89 -5.05 -4.37
N VAL A 240 -18.98 -4.76 -5.32
CA VAL A 240 -17.82 -5.63 -5.57
C VAL A 240 -16.79 -5.57 -4.44
N ILE A 241 -16.60 -4.43 -3.80
CA ILE A 241 -15.74 -4.32 -2.61
C ILE A 241 -16.35 -5.13 -1.45
N ALA A 242 -17.66 -5.03 -1.22
CA ALA A 242 -18.34 -5.82 -0.19
C ALA A 242 -18.29 -7.33 -0.50
N GLU A 243 -18.46 -7.72 -1.76
CA GLU A 243 -18.30 -9.11 -2.23
C GLU A 243 -16.88 -9.64 -1.96
N CYS A 244 -15.85 -8.83 -2.23
CA CYS A 244 -14.46 -9.18 -1.94
C CYS A 244 -14.28 -9.54 -0.47
N GLY A 245 -14.75 -8.69 0.43
CA GLY A 245 -14.69 -8.95 1.88
C GLY A 245 -15.39 -10.27 2.26
N ASN A 246 -16.58 -10.53 1.72
CA ASN A 246 -17.33 -11.76 2.00
C ASN A 246 -16.58 -13.02 1.50
N LYS A 247 -15.94 -12.94 0.32
CA LYS A 247 -15.14 -14.05 -0.23
C LYS A 247 -13.88 -14.31 0.59
N LEU A 248 -13.22 -13.26 1.08
CA LEU A 248 -12.08 -13.40 1.99
C LEU A 248 -12.52 -14.08 3.30
N GLU A 249 -13.62 -13.64 3.91
CA GLU A 249 -14.14 -14.25 5.14
C GLU A 249 -14.49 -15.73 4.95
N ALA A 250 -15.17 -16.07 3.85
CA ALA A 250 -15.47 -17.45 3.48
C ALA A 250 -14.20 -18.30 3.27
N ALA A 251 -13.10 -17.68 2.85
CA ALA A 251 -11.77 -18.29 2.70
C ALA A 251 -10.93 -18.28 4.00
N ASN A 252 -11.54 -17.95 5.15
CA ASN A 252 -10.86 -17.78 6.44
C ASN A 252 -9.72 -16.73 6.39
N LEU A 253 -9.94 -15.65 5.63
CA LEU A 253 -9.11 -14.47 5.57
C LEU A 253 -9.88 -13.26 6.13
N PRO A 254 -9.21 -12.33 6.82
CA PRO A 254 -9.84 -11.06 7.19
C PRO A 254 -10.19 -10.26 5.93
N ARG A 255 -11.29 -9.49 5.97
CA ARG A 255 -11.71 -8.60 4.87
C ARG A 255 -10.59 -7.63 4.48
N GLU A 256 -9.85 -7.20 5.49
CA GLU A 256 -8.72 -6.26 5.42
C GLU A 256 -7.48 -6.84 4.72
N SER A 257 -7.49 -8.11 4.29
CA SER A 257 -6.46 -8.66 3.39
C SER A 257 -6.42 -7.95 2.04
N VAL A 258 -7.49 -7.22 1.69
CA VAL A 258 -7.54 -6.32 0.53
C VAL A 258 -8.10 -4.99 1.00
N LYS A 259 -7.29 -3.94 0.88
CA LYS A 259 -7.65 -2.56 1.22
C LYS A 259 -7.73 -1.70 -0.03
N PHE A 260 -8.53 -0.65 0.02
CA PHE A 260 -8.77 0.26 -1.08
C PHE A 260 -8.50 1.69 -0.64
N MET A 261 -7.57 2.36 -1.32
CA MET A 261 -7.44 3.81 -1.30
C MET A 261 -8.13 4.33 -2.56
N ILE A 262 -9.09 5.23 -2.41
CA ILE A 262 -9.81 5.83 -3.54
C ILE A 262 -9.54 7.33 -3.54
N GLY A 263 -9.05 7.87 -4.64
CA GLY A 263 -8.80 9.30 -4.76
C GLY A 263 -9.21 9.87 -6.10
N GLN A 264 -9.57 11.15 -6.05
CA GLN A 264 -10.03 11.90 -7.20
C GLN A 264 -8.87 12.60 -7.90
N VAL A 265 -8.87 12.59 -9.23
CA VAL A 265 -8.09 13.54 -10.06
C VAL A 265 -9.08 14.48 -10.77
N GLY A 266 -8.70 15.73 -11.02
CA GLY A 266 -9.55 16.71 -11.68
C GLY A 266 -10.67 17.27 -10.79
N SER A 267 -11.32 18.31 -11.27
CA SER A 267 -12.23 19.14 -10.44
C SER A 267 -13.71 18.76 -10.50
N ALA A 268 -14.06 17.59 -11.08
CA ALA A 268 -15.45 17.23 -11.33
C ALA A 268 -16.27 17.02 -10.04
N THR A 269 -17.26 17.89 -9.79
CA THR A 269 -18.14 17.82 -8.61
C THR A 269 -18.92 16.50 -8.52
N ALA A 270 -19.28 15.90 -9.65
CA ALA A 270 -19.99 14.62 -9.69
C ALA A 270 -19.14 13.47 -9.12
N ALA A 271 -17.83 13.48 -9.41
CA ALA A 271 -16.87 12.54 -8.82
C ALA A 271 -16.77 12.77 -7.31
N THR A 272 -16.62 14.03 -6.88
CA THR A 272 -16.58 14.38 -5.46
C THR A 272 -17.81 13.87 -4.71
N LYS A 273 -19.01 14.11 -5.24
CA LYS A 273 -20.26 13.64 -4.62
C LYS A 273 -20.30 12.11 -4.55
N PHE A 274 -19.94 11.42 -5.63
CA PHE A 274 -19.88 9.96 -5.67
C PHE A 274 -18.92 9.40 -4.60
N LEU A 275 -17.72 9.96 -4.49
CA LEU A 275 -16.73 9.49 -3.52
C LEU A 275 -17.15 9.77 -2.07
N GLN A 276 -17.89 10.86 -1.80
CA GLN A 276 -18.49 11.08 -0.47
C GLN A 276 -19.54 10.02 -0.14
N GLU A 277 -20.37 9.62 -1.11
CA GLU A 277 -21.33 8.53 -0.92
C GLU A 277 -20.60 7.21 -0.59
N VAL A 278 -19.57 6.85 -1.37
CA VAL A 278 -18.73 5.65 -1.13
C VAL A 278 -18.08 5.69 0.26
N LYS A 279 -17.59 6.86 0.70
CA LYS A 279 -16.96 7.05 2.02
C LYS A 279 -17.90 6.72 3.18
N THR A 280 -19.21 6.94 3.00
CA THR A 280 -20.24 6.72 4.03
C THR A 280 -20.83 5.30 4.04
N GLU A 281 -20.44 4.43 3.11
CA GLU A 281 -21.01 3.09 3.00
C GLU A 281 -20.50 2.14 4.08
N SER A 282 -21.41 1.76 4.98
CA SER A 282 -21.09 0.97 6.18
C SER A 282 -20.58 -0.44 5.89
N ARG A 283 -20.93 -1.00 4.71
CA ARG A 283 -20.55 -2.34 4.25
C ARG A 283 -19.06 -2.48 3.90
N ILE A 284 -18.38 -1.36 3.66
CA ILE A 284 -17.00 -1.30 3.15
C ILE A 284 -16.10 -0.35 3.94
N GLN A 285 -16.63 0.31 4.97
CA GLN A 285 -15.96 1.37 5.73
C GLN A 285 -14.66 0.94 6.43
N ASP A 286 -14.50 -0.36 6.67
CA ASP A 286 -13.37 -1.03 7.32
C ASP A 286 -12.20 -1.30 6.36
N VAL A 287 -12.47 -1.36 5.07
CA VAL A 287 -11.46 -1.66 4.03
C VAL A 287 -11.25 -0.52 3.03
N VAL A 288 -12.10 0.52 3.06
CA VAL A 288 -12.02 1.68 2.16
C VAL A 288 -11.59 2.95 2.88
N PHE A 289 -10.60 3.61 2.30
CA PHE A 289 -10.23 4.99 2.58
C PHE A 289 -10.45 5.84 1.32
N VAL A 290 -11.17 6.96 1.48
CA VAL A 290 -11.38 7.93 0.41
C VAL A 290 -10.57 9.19 0.76
N ALA A 291 -9.63 9.57 -0.11
CA ALA A 291 -8.81 10.75 0.06
C ALA A 291 -9.69 12.01 0.16
N SER A 292 -9.39 12.88 1.13
CA SER A 292 -10.15 14.12 1.36
C SER A 292 -9.84 15.20 0.33
N GLU A 293 -8.61 15.21 -0.17
CA GLU A 293 -8.12 16.14 -1.18
C GLU A 293 -8.00 15.43 -2.53
N ARG A 294 -8.04 16.21 -3.62
CA ARG A 294 -7.77 15.64 -4.94
C ARG A 294 -6.29 15.31 -5.04
N LEU A 295 -5.97 14.17 -5.64
CA LEU A 295 -4.59 13.68 -5.73
C LEU A 295 -3.72 14.57 -6.64
N ASP A 296 -4.35 15.41 -7.46
CA ASP A 296 -3.72 16.40 -8.34
C ASP A 296 -3.83 17.85 -7.82
N SER A 297 -4.45 18.08 -6.66
CA SER A 297 -4.72 19.44 -6.17
C SER A 297 -3.54 20.11 -5.48
N SER A 298 -2.52 19.36 -5.10
CA SER A 298 -1.43 19.91 -4.31
C SER A 298 -0.50 20.76 -5.17
N SER A 299 -0.22 21.98 -4.72
CA SER A 299 0.99 22.74 -5.09
C SER A 299 2.30 22.01 -4.70
N ASN A 300 2.20 20.83 -4.06
CA ASN A 300 3.33 20.01 -3.63
C ASN A 300 3.99 19.23 -4.78
N LEU A 301 3.42 19.27 -5.99
CA LEU A 301 4.12 18.76 -7.18
C LEU A 301 5.47 19.46 -7.42
N GLU A 302 5.65 20.67 -6.88
CA GLU A 302 6.85 21.50 -7.04
C GLU A 302 7.96 21.24 -6.00
N ASN A 303 7.71 20.45 -4.93
CA ASN A 303 8.75 20.06 -3.96
C ASN A 303 8.72 18.55 -3.72
N ASP A 304 9.74 17.87 -4.24
CA ASP A 304 9.69 16.44 -4.53
C ASP A 304 9.46 15.52 -3.30
N TRP A 305 9.92 15.91 -2.12
CA TRP A 305 9.80 15.08 -0.92
C TRP A 305 8.51 15.27 -0.11
N LYS A 306 7.92 16.47 -0.10
CA LYS A 306 6.66 16.72 0.62
C LYS A 306 5.51 15.95 0.00
N MET A 307 5.55 15.79 -1.32
CA MET A 307 4.60 14.98 -2.03
C MET A 307 4.76 13.49 -1.71
N ASP A 308 6.00 13.01 -1.61
CA ASP A 308 6.27 11.62 -1.23
C ASP A 308 5.76 11.33 0.20
N GLU A 309 6.02 12.24 1.15
CA GLU A 309 5.48 12.15 2.51
C GLU A 309 3.95 12.10 2.53
N TRP A 310 3.30 13.06 1.89
CA TRP A 310 1.83 13.11 1.78
C TRP A 310 1.27 11.83 1.12
N LEU A 311 1.95 11.31 0.11
CA LEU A 311 1.52 10.11 -0.60
C LEU A 311 1.63 8.87 0.28
N ILE A 312 2.71 8.74 1.04
CA ILE A 312 2.88 7.64 1.99
C ILE A 312 1.81 7.73 3.08
N GLU A 313 1.52 8.90 3.64
CA GLU A 313 0.42 9.08 4.60
C GLU A 313 -0.93 8.66 4.00
N THR A 314 -1.18 9.05 2.75
CA THR A 314 -2.42 8.73 2.03
C THR A 314 -2.56 7.22 1.79
N LEU A 315 -1.47 6.55 1.40
CA LEU A 315 -1.42 5.10 1.19
C LEU A 315 -1.49 4.32 2.52
N TYR A 316 -0.95 4.90 3.59
CA TYR A 316 -0.94 4.33 4.94
C TYR A 316 -2.31 4.44 5.64
N ALA A 317 -3.08 5.49 5.36
CA ALA A 317 -4.37 5.75 6.00
C ALA A 317 -5.37 4.56 6.01
N PRO A 318 -5.59 3.80 4.91
CA PRO A 318 -6.43 2.61 4.97
C PRO A 318 -5.87 1.49 5.85
N ILE A 319 -4.55 1.44 6.06
CA ILE A 319 -3.88 0.48 6.96
C ILE A 319 -4.08 0.91 8.42
N MET A 320 -3.91 2.20 8.71
CA MET A 320 -4.12 2.78 10.05
C MET A 320 -5.57 2.74 10.52
N LYS A 321 -6.57 2.98 9.65
CA LYS A 321 -7.99 3.07 10.05
C LYS A 321 -8.52 1.75 10.65
N SER A 322 -7.89 0.62 10.35
CA SER A 322 -8.16 -0.66 11.02
C SER A 322 -7.58 -0.78 12.44
N GLU A 323 -6.58 0.04 12.79
CA GLU A 323 -5.90 0.06 14.09
C GLU A 323 -6.70 0.83 15.16
N GLY A 324 -7.39 1.91 14.76
CA GLY A 324 -8.06 2.86 15.67
C GLY A 324 -9.29 2.35 16.43
N LYS A 325 -9.73 1.11 16.21
CA LYS A 325 -10.83 0.51 16.99
C LYS A 325 -10.32 -0.04 18.33
N LYS A 326 -9.84 0.85 19.21
CA LYS A 326 -9.86 0.60 20.66
C LYS A 326 -11.33 0.43 21.06
N LYS A 327 -11.75 -0.79 21.41
CA LYS A 327 -13.01 -0.96 22.14
C LYS A 327 -12.87 -0.18 23.45
N GLN A 328 -13.70 0.85 23.63
CA GLN A 328 -14.14 1.23 24.97
C GLN A 328 -14.89 0.06 25.59
#